data_AF-A0A699U4P8-F1
#
_entry.id   AF-A0A699U4P8-F1
#
_cell.length_a   1.000
_cell.length_b   1.000
_cell.length_c   1.000
_cell.angle_alpha   90.00
_cell.angle_beta   90.00
_cell.angle_gamma   90.00
#
_symmetry.space_group_name_H-M   'P 1'
#
loop_
_entity.id
_entity.type
_entity.pdbx_description
1 polymer ?
#
loop_
_entity_poly.entity_id
_entity_poly.type
_entity_poly.pdbx_seq_one_letter_code
_entity_poly.pdbx_strand_id
1 'polypeptide(L)'
;MLHMKEEETIDTFATKLTTLTNKAENLGHTMEDDTLVRQLLNDVPDMYLQIVTSIEQYSDLSEMTLEEAIGRLKTYEEMIKYKGKQVDNQDRLLITRYEEQGRRRGHGGSNQSQGQENNFKKETHNNSNKLTHDKSK
;
A
#
# COMPACT_ATOMS: atom_id res chain seq x y z
N MET A 1 14.39 17.18 -16.24
CA MET A 1 14.96 16.79 -14.95
C MET A 1 14.77 15.30 -14.75
N LEU A 2 15.65 14.67 -13.96
CA LEU A 2 15.61 13.24 -13.71
C LEU A 2 14.81 13.02 -12.44
N HIS A 3 13.51 12.79 -12.54
CA HIS A 3 12.68 12.55 -11.35
C HIS A 3 12.71 11.08 -10.94
N MET A 4 12.83 10.85 -9.63
CA MET A 4 12.70 9.54 -9.02
C MET A 4 11.23 9.12 -9.00
N LYS A 5 10.96 7.84 -9.28
CA LYS A 5 9.61 7.29 -9.17
C LYS A 5 9.32 6.83 -7.74
N GLU A 6 8.05 6.72 -7.37
CA GLU A 6 7.64 6.28 -6.03
C GLU A 6 8.07 4.84 -5.70
N GLU A 7 8.07 3.96 -6.70
CA GLU A 7 8.48 2.56 -6.58
C GLU A 7 9.99 2.34 -6.71
N GLU A 8 10.73 3.39 -7.09
CA GLU A 8 12.17 3.34 -7.27
C GLU A 8 12.89 3.42 -5.92
N THR A 9 14.03 2.76 -5.79
CA THR A 9 14.89 2.89 -4.60
C THR A 9 15.91 4.01 -4.77
N ILE A 10 16.36 4.60 -3.66
CA ILE A 10 17.42 5.62 -3.68
C ILE A 10 18.67 5.12 -4.39
N ASP A 11 19.04 3.84 -4.23
CA ASP A 11 20.16 3.20 -4.95
C ASP A 11 20.02 3.24 -6.46
N THR A 12 18.83 2.87 -6.95
CA THR A 12 18.55 2.82 -8.39
C THR A 12 18.59 4.23 -8.97
N PHE A 13 18.01 5.18 -8.24
CA PHE A 13 17.98 6.59 -8.64
C PHE A 13 19.38 7.21 -8.66
N ALA A 14 20.17 6.99 -7.60
CA ALA A 14 21.56 7.45 -7.51
C ALA A 14 22.41 6.90 -8.68
N THR A 15 22.23 5.63 -9.03
CA THR A 15 22.93 5.02 -10.18
C THR A 15 22.60 5.73 -11.50
N LYS A 16 21.33 6.09 -11.71
CA LYS A 16 20.91 6.86 -12.90
C LYS A 16 21.50 8.26 -12.90
N LEU A 17 21.53 8.92 -11.74
CA LEU A 17 22.12 10.25 -11.59
C LEU A 17 23.62 10.22 -11.91
N THR A 18 24.39 9.33 -11.31
CA THR A 18 25.83 9.16 -11.60
C THR A 18 26.07 8.81 -13.07
N THR A 19 25.23 7.97 -13.68
CA THR A 19 25.34 7.65 -15.11
C THR A 19 25.12 8.89 -15.98
N LEU A 20 24.22 9.78 -15.59
CA LEU A 20 23.97 11.04 -16.28
C LEU A 20 25.13 12.02 -16.10
N THR A 21 25.64 12.16 -14.88
CA THR A 21 26.82 13.00 -14.57
C THR A 21 28.03 12.56 -15.38
N ASN A 22 28.34 11.26 -15.38
CA ASN A 22 29.45 10.72 -16.17
C ASN A 22 29.28 11.00 -17.67
N LYS A 23 28.05 10.94 -18.20
CA LYS A 23 27.79 11.30 -19.60
C LYS A 23 28.01 12.79 -19.86
N ALA A 24 27.61 13.66 -18.94
CA ALA A 24 27.83 15.10 -19.03
C ALA A 24 29.32 15.44 -18.99
N GLU A 25 30.08 14.81 -18.09
CA GLU A 25 31.53 14.99 -17.99
C GLU A 25 32.26 14.57 -19.26
N ASN A 26 31.85 13.46 -19.88
CA ASN A 26 32.39 13.02 -21.17
C ASN A 26 32.13 14.03 -22.31
N LEU A 27 31.13 14.91 -22.16
CA LEU A 27 30.82 15.99 -23.09
C LEU A 27 31.48 17.33 -22.69
N GLY A 28 32.30 17.33 -21.63
CA GLY A 28 32.99 18.52 -21.13
C GLY A 28 32.19 19.35 -20.14
N HIS A 29 31.06 18.84 -19.64
CA HIS A 29 30.25 19.48 -18.61
C HIS A 29 30.51 18.82 -17.25
N THR A 30 31.36 19.42 -16.43
CA THR A 30 31.55 18.99 -15.03
C THR A 30 30.44 19.57 -14.17
N MET A 31 29.84 18.73 -13.32
CA MET A 31 28.86 19.16 -12.33
C MET A 31 29.51 19.14 -10.95
N GLU A 32 29.36 20.22 -10.20
CA GLU A 32 29.82 20.28 -8.82
C GLU A 32 28.87 19.50 -7.89
N ASP A 33 29.42 18.99 -6.79
CA ASP A 33 28.68 18.17 -5.82
C ASP A 33 27.47 18.93 -5.24
N ASP A 34 27.60 20.23 -4.97
CA ASP A 34 26.52 21.06 -4.46
C ASP A 34 25.29 21.06 -5.41
N THR A 35 25.54 21.09 -6.71
CA THR A 35 24.55 21.10 -7.77
C THR A 35 23.88 19.73 -7.85
N LEU A 36 24.66 18.65 -7.76
CA LEU A 36 24.15 17.28 -7.76
C LEU A 36 23.33 16.98 -6.50
N VAL A 37 23.75 17.46 -5.34
CA VAL A 37 23.02 17.32 -4.07
C VAL A 37 21.68 18.05 -4.14
N ARG A 38 21.67 19.30 -4.61
CA ARG A 38 20.42 20.06 -4.80
C ARG A 38 19.49 19.37 -5.79
N GLN A 39 20.04 18.83 -6.87
CA GLN A 39 19.24 18.09 -7.85
C GLN A 39 18.66 16.82 -7.23
N LEU A 40 19.47 16.03 -6.52
CA LEU A 40 19.04 14.82 -5.83
C LEU A 40 17.89 15.11 -4.86
N LEU A 41 18.01 16.13 -4.02
CA LEU A 41 17.01 16.49 -3.01
C LEU A 41 15.71 17.07 -3.63
N ASN A 42 15.80 17.73 -4.78
CA ASN A 42 14.62 18.25 -5.49
C ASN A 42 13.87 17.16 -6.29
N ASP A 43 14.58 16.13 -6.73
CA ASP A 43 14.05 15.12 -7.64
C ASP A 43 13.52 13.85 -6.91
N VAL A 44 13.62 13.77 -5.58
CA VAL A 44 13.03 12.68 -4.76
C VAL A 44 11.52 12.88 -4.54
N PRO A 45 10.74 11.80 -4.35
CA PRO A 45 9.30 11.90 -4.11
C PRO A 45 8.96 12.54 -2.75
N ASP A 46 7.73 13.06 -2.63
CA ASP A 46 7.23 13.75 -1.43
C ASP A 46 7.33 12.92 -0.14
N MET A 47 7.36 11.58 -0.22
CA MET A 47 7.58 10.72 0.95
C MET A 47 8.92 10.98 1.64
N TYR A 48 9.90 11.59 0.96
CA TYR A 48 11.19 11.99 1.49
C TYR A 48 11.21 13.45 1.99
N LEU A 49 10.11 14.19 1.89
CA LEU A 49 10.08 15.63 2.21
C LEU A 49 10.58 15.92 3.63
N GLN A 50 10.27 15.07 4.61
CA GLN A 50 10.71 15.27 5.99
C GLN A 50 12.24 15.24 6.13
N ILE A 51 12.92 14.30 5.45
CA ILE A 51 14.39 14.23 5.50
C ILE A 51 15.00 15.35 4.66
N VAL A 52 14.41 15.69 3.50
CA VAL A 52 14.84 16.81 2.65
C VAL A 52 14.80 18.12 3.44
N THR A 53 13.67 18.46 4.06
CA THR A 53 13.54 19.66 4.89
C THR A 53 14.53 19.67 6.05
N SER A 54 14.80 18.52 6.67
CA SER A 54 15.78 18.43 7.75
C SER A 54 17.21 18.69 7.25
N ILE A 55 17.56 18.17 6.08
CA ILE A 55 18.85 18.43 5.45
C ILE A 55 18.98 19.92 5.10
N GLU A 56 17.96 20.51 4.47
CA GLU A 56 17.97 21.92 4.09
C GLU A 56 18.05 22.89 5.29
N GLN A 57 17.41 22.54 6.42
CA GLN A 57 17.41 23.39 7.61
C GLN A 57 18.71 23.31 8.42
N TYR A 58 19.35 22.15 8.45
CA TYR A 58 20.43 21.86 9.41
C TYR A 58 21.75 21.45 8.75
N SER A 59 21.89 21.54 7.43
CA SER A 59 23.13 21.21 6.72
C SER A 59 23.48 22.24 5.66
N ASP A 60 24.77 22.44 5.47
CA ASP A 60 25.28 23.26 4.38
C ASP A 60 25.39 22.40 3.12
N LEU A 61 24.63 22.76 2.08
CA LEU A 61 24.60 22.02 0.82
C LEU A 61 25.83 22.27 -0.05
N SER A 62 26.58 23.36 0.15
CA SER A 62 27.79 23.62 -0.64
C SER A 62 28.98 22.76 -0.22
N GLU A 63 28.97 22.27 1.02
CA GLU A 63 30.04 21.42 1.58
C GLU A 63 29.64 19.94 1.62
N MET A 64 28.39 19.61 1.28
CA MET A 64 27.87 18.25 1.29
C MET A 64 28.27 17.51 0.02
N THR A 65 28.84 16.32 0.19
CA THR A 65 29.13 15.44 -0.95
C THR A 65 27.86 14.72 -1.42
N LEU A 66 27.83 14.34 -2.69
CA LEU A 66 26.72 13.56 -3.24
C LEU A 66 26.53 12.23 -2.49
N GLU A 67 27.63 11.57 -2.13
CA GLU A 67 27.63 10.30 -1.40
C GLU A 67 26.99 10.43 -0.01
N GLU A 68 27.29 11.54 0.70
CA GLU A 68 26.69 11.82 2.00
C GLU A 68 25.17 12.00 1.88
N ALA A 69 24.71 12.80 0.91
CA ALA A 69 23.29 13.02 0.67
C ALA A 69 22.55 11.71 0.36
N ILE A 70 23.13 10.87 -0.50
CA ILE A 70 22.60 9.53 -0.82
C ILE A 70 22.52 8.67 0.45
N GLY A 71 23.57 8.67 1.27
CA GLY A 71 23.60 7.90 2.52
C GLY A 71 22.47 8.28 3.48
N ARG A 72 22.24 9.59 3.68
CA ARG A 72 21.16 10.11 4.53
C ARG A 72 19.77 9.70 4.02
N LEU A 73 19.53 9.80 2.71
CA LEU A 73 18.27 9.39 2.09
C LEU A 73 18.04 7.88 2.19
N LYS A 74 19.08 7.05 2.03
CA LYS A 74 19.00 5.60 2.21
C LYS A 74 18.62 5.21 3.64
N THR A 75 19.26 5.81 4.63
CA THR A 75 18.91 5.57 6.04
C THR A 75 17.44 5.91 6.31
N TYR A 76 16.95 7.01 5.73
CA TYR A 76 15.53 7.37 5.84
C TYR A 76 14.60 6.39 5.12
N GLU A 77 14.95 5.92 3.92
CA GLU A 77 14.23 4.89 3.18
C GLU A 77 14.05 3.60 4.02
N GLU A 78 15.12 3.16 4.69
CA GLU A 78 15.10 2.01 5.60
C GLU A 78 14.17 2.23 6.80
N MET A 79 14.19 3.43 7.39
CA MET A 79 13.32 3.79 8.52
C MET A 79 11.84 3.77 8.14
N ILE A 80 11.47 4.30 6.97
CA ILE A 80 10.08 4.25 6.47
C ILE A 80 9.65 2.79 6.29
N LYS A 81 10.49 1.97 5.63
CA LYS A 81 10.21 0.54 5.41
C LYS A 81 10.00 -0.21 6.73
N TYR A 82 10.80 0.09 7.76
CA TYR A 82 10.64 -0.54 9.07
C TYR A 82 9.34 -0.14 9.77
N LYS A 83 8.98 1.16 9.74
CA LYS A 83 7.73 1.65 10.35
C LYS A 83 6.49 1.12 9.63
N GLY A 84 6.49 1.08 8.30
CA GLY A 84 5.38 0.49 7.53
C GLY A 84 5.13 -0.98 7.90
N LYS A 85 6.20 -1.78 8.04
CA LYS A 85 6.09 -3.18 8.49
C LYS A 85 5.52 -3.33 9.90
N GLN A 86 5.80 -2.40 10.82
CA GLN A 86 5.22 -2.45 12.15
C GLN A 86 3.71 -2.17 12.14
N VAL A 87 3.28 -1.20 11.34
CA VAL A 87 1.85 -0.87 11.18
C VAL A 87 1.09 -2.05 10.57
N ASP A 88 1.60 -2.65 9.48
CA ASP A 88 0.99 -3.82 8.84
C ASP A 88 0.85 -5.02 9.80
N ASN A 89 1.86 -5.23 10.65
CA ASN A 89 1.83 -6.30 11.65
C ASN A 89 0.79 -6.03 12.75
N GLN A 90 0.65 -4.78 13.20
CA GLN A 90 -0.36 -4.39 14.18
C GLN A 90 -1.78 -4.51 13.61
N ASP A 91 -1.99 -4.07 12.38
CA ASP A 91 -3.28 -4.15 11.69
C ASP A 91 -3.69 -5.61 11.44
N ARG A 92 -2.75 -6.48 11.03
CA ARG A 92 -3.02 -7.94 10.95
C ARG A 92 -3.38 -8.56 12.30
N LEU A 93 -2.73 -8.13 13.38
CA LEU A 93 -3.04 -8.59 14.74
C LEU A 93 -4.43 -8.16 15.20
N LEU A 94 -4.83 -6.93 14.87
CA LEU A 94 -6.16 -6.39 15.15
C LEU A 94 -7.23 -7.20 14.40
N ILE A 95 -7.07 -7.42 13.09
CA ILE A 95 -8.00 -8.22 12.28
C ILE A 95 -8.17 -9.63 12.86
N THR A 96 -7.06 -10.29 13.24
CA THR A 96 -7.09 -11.64 13.82
C THR A 96 -7.91 -11.69 15.12
N ARG A 97 -7.79 -10.68 15.99
CA ARG A 97 -8.58 -10.61 17.24
C ARG A 97 -10.07 -10.42 16.98
N TYR A 98 -10.43 -9.60 15.99
CA TYR A 98 -11.84 -9.40 15.62
C TYR A 98 -12.46 -10.66 15.03
N GLU A 99 -11.73 -11.38 14.18
CA GLU A 99 -12.18 -12.68 13.64
C GLU A 99 -12.35 -13.74 14.74
N GLU A 100 -11.43 -13.81 15.70
CA GLU A 100 -11.51 -14.74 16.82
C GLU A 100 -12.70 -14.45 17.74
N GLN A 101 -12.98 -13.17 18.03
CA GLN A 101 -14.17 -12.78 18.79
C GLN A 101 -15.48 -13.06 18.03
N GLY A 102 -15.48 -12.93 16.70
CA GLY A 102 -16.63 -13.29 15.85
C GLY A 102 -16.94 -14.79 15.88
N ARG A 103 -15.91 -15.65 15.92
CA ARG A 103 -16.07 -17.11 15.96
C ARG A 103 -16.49 -17.64 17.34
N ARG A 104 -16.11 -16.97 18.44
CA ARG A 104 -16.50 -17.38 19.80
C ARG A 104 -17.97 -17.08 20.17
N ARG A 105 -18.71 -16.32 19.37
CA ARG A 105 -20.14 -16.03 19.58
C ARG A 105 -21.09 -17.04 18.92
N GLY A 106 -20.58 -18.05 18.19
CA GLY A 106 -21.38 -18.98 17.38
C GLY A 106 -21.28 -20.47 17.74
N HIS A 107 -20.97 -20.82 18.99
CA HIS A 107 -20.98 -22.21 19.46
C HIS A 107 -21.81 -22.35 20.75
N GLY A 108 -23.09 -22.00 20.63
CA GLY A 108 -24.16 -22.41 21.56
C GLY A 108 -24.92 -23.56 20.91
N GLY A 109 -24.99 -24.69 21.59
CA GLY A 109 -25.22 -26.00 21.01
C GLY A 109 -26.64 -26.28 20.49
N SER A 110 -26.74 -27.37 19.75
CA SER A 110 -27.98 -28.14 19.65
C SER A 110 -27.63 -29.60 19.36
N ASN A 111 -27.59 -30.40 20.44
CA ASN A 111 -27.81 -31.84 20.36
C ASN A 111 -29.30 -32.05 20.63
N GLN A 112 -30.08 -32.49 19.64
CA GLN A 112 -31.34 -33.18 19.93
C GLN A 112 -31.75 -34.14 18.79
N SER A 113 -31.40 -35.42 19.02
CA SER A 113 -32.16 -36.65 18.75
C SER A 113 -33.15 -36.73 17.57
N GLN A 114 -32.79 -37.56 16.58
CA GLN A 114 -33.46 -38.82 16.19
C GLN A 114 -35.01 -38.84 16.16
N GLY A 115 -35.59 -39.05 14.97
CA GLY A 115 -36.99 -39.43 14.79
C GLY A 115 -37.32 -39.77 13.32
N GLN A 116 -37.95 -40.92 13.11
CA GLN A 116 -38.16 -41.66 11.86
C GLN A 116 -39.27 -41.12 10.92
N GLU A 117 -39.05 -41.35 9.63
CA GLU A 117 -39.93 -41.84 8.55
C GLU A 117 -41.48 -41.80 8.65
N ASN A 118 -42.07 -41.44 7.50
CA ASN A 118 -43.28 -41.98 6.83
C ASN A 118 -44.58 -41.16 6.70
N ASN A 119 -44.86 -40.82 5.43
CA ASN A 119 -46.11 -40.84 4.66
C ASN A 119 -47.41 -40.31 5.27
N PHE A 120 -48.02 -39.30 4.63
CA PHE A 120 -49.43 -39.38 4.22
C PHE A 120 -49.72 -38.46 3.02
N LYS A 121 -50.05 -39.08 1.88
CA LYS A 121 -50.69 -38.43 0.73
C LYS A 121 -52.06 -37.88 1.15
N LYS A 122 -52.41 -36.68 0.68
CA LYS A 122 -53.80 -36.29 0.46
C LYS A 122 -53.92 -35.43 -0.78
N GLU A 123 -54.25 -36.09 -1.89
CA GLU A 123 -55.02 -35.46 -2.95
C GLU A 123 -56.44 -35.19 -2.42
N THR A 124 -57.00 -34.03 -2.74
CA THR A 124 -58.42 -33.94 -3.13
C THR A 124 -58.63 -32.65 -3.92
N HIS A 125 -59.29 -32.84 -5.05
CA HIS A 125 -59.55 -31.89 -6.11
C HIS A 125 -60.75 -30.97 -5.81
N ASN A 126 -60.72 -29.80 -6.47
CA ASN A 126 -61.83 -29.01 -7.03
C ASN A 126 -62.83 -28.32 -6.07
N ASN A 127 -63.05 -27.00 -6.23
CA ASN A 127 -63.98 -26.52 -7.26
C ASN A 127 -63.92 -24.99 -7.45
N SER A 128 -63.98 -24.62 -8.73
CA SER A 128 -64.32 -23.38 -9.42
C SER A 128 -65.01 -22.27 -8.62
N ASN A 129 -64.56 -21.03 -8.84
CA ASN A 129 -65.47 -20.00 -9.34
C ASN A 129 -64.76 -18.99 -10.26
N LYS A 130 -65.41 -18.79 -11.40
CA LYS A 130 -65.02 -18.03 -12.57
C LYS A 130 -65.60 -16.62 -12.43
N LEU A 131 -64.79 -15.58 -12.61
CA LEU A 131 -65.29 -14.29 -13.09
C LEU A 131 -64.23 -13.58 -13.94
N THR A 132 -64.71 -13.10 -15.08
CA THR A 132 -64.05 -12.55 -16.27
C THR A 132 -63.71 -11.06 -16.06
N HIS A 133 -62.63 -10.52 -16.63
CA HIS A 133 -62.55 -9.86 -17.96
C HIS A 133 -61.07 -9.48 -18.18
N ASP A 134 -60.42 -9.80 -19.31
CA ASP A 134 -60.38 -9.03 -20.58
C ASP A 134 -59.80 -7.61 -20.39
N LYS A 135 -58.78 -7.11 -21.10
CA LYS A 135 -57.95 -7.58 -22.21
C LYS A 135 -56.75 -6.61 -22.31
N SER A 136 -55.64 -7.09 -22.87
CA SER A 136 -54.50 -6.30 -23.31
C SER A 136 -54.88 -5.23 -24.35
N LYS A 137 -54.15 -4.11 -24.36
CA LYS A 137 -53.37 -3.72 -25.53
C LYS A 137 -52.18 -2.85 -25.11
#